data_AF-A0A0R1YCH5-F1
#
_entry.id   AF-A0A0R1YCH5-F1
#
_cell.length_a   1.000
_cell.length_b   1.000
_cell.length_c   1.000
_cell.angle_alpha   90.00
_cell.angle_beta   90.00
_cell.angle_gamma   90.00
#
_symmetry.space_group_name_H-M   'P 1'
#
loop_
_entity.id
_entity.type
_entity.pdbx_description
1 polymer ?
#
loop_
_entity_poly.entity_id
_entity_poly.type
_entity_poly.pdbx_seq_one_letter_code
_entity_poly.pdbx_strand_id
1 'polypeptide(L)'
;MARKKKFPKGKSMIGVGALNELKPQNDNFVIKVRSLIDANPEVMANQTIMKFLELALFRANEGEPVNEVAKTLDDELSGYLVKNGFKAPKGVQGLQRELKQYTEVL
;
A
#
# COMPACT_ATOMS: atom_id res chain seq x y z
N MET A 1 13.81 -8.03 -29.02
CA MET A 1 14.45 -7.64 -27.74
C MET A 1 13.36 -7.55 -26.67
N ALA A 2 13.35 -8.48 -25.69
CA ALA A 2 12.32 -8.50 -24.64
C ALA A 2 12.97 -8.18 -23.28
N ARG A 3 12.68 -6.98 -22.74
CA ARG A 3 13.17 -6.54 -21.43
C ARG A 3 12.33 -7.22 -20.35
N LYS A 4 12.76 -8.39 -19.89
CA LYS A 4 12.18 -9.07 -18.72
C LYS A 4 12.40 -8.18 -17.49
N LYS A 5 11.33 -7.60 -16.94
CA LYS A 5 11.34 -6.96 -15.60
C LYS A 5 11.77 -8.02 -14.59
N LYS A 6 13.03 -7.96 -14.16
CA LYS A 6 13.58 -8.81 -13.09
C LYS A 6 13.04 -8.27 -11.77
N PHE A 7 12.02 -8.91 -11.23
CA PHE A 7 11.77 -8.85 -9.80
C PHE A 7 13.01 -9.42 -9.08
N PRO A 8 13.57 -8.74 -8.06
CA PRO A 8 14.68 -9.30 -7.31
C PRO A 8 14.20 -10.56 -6.55
N LYS A 9 14.70 -11.72 -6.96
CA LYS A 9 14.59 -12.97 -6.19
C LYS A 9 15.43 -12.80 -4.92
N GLY A 10 14.77 -12.68 -3.76
CA GLY A 10 15.48 -12.84 -2.47
C GLY A 10 15.06 -11.98 -1.29
N LYS A 11 14.00 -11.16 -1.34
CA LYS A 11 13.47 -10.53 -0.12
C LYS A 11 12.23 -11.32 0.33
N SER A 12 12.39 -12.00 1.47
CA SER A 12 11.35 -12.77 2.15
C SER A 12 10.04 -11.99 2.17
N MET A 13 8.92 -12.66 1.88
CA MET A 13 7.59 -12.11 2.11
C MET A 13 7.56 -11.60 3.56
N ILE A 14 7.55 -10.27 3.69
CA ILE A 14 7.63 -9.55 4.96
C ILE A 14 6.37 -9.94 5.73
N GLY A 15 6.52 -10.87 6.67
CA GLY A 15 5.43 -11.24 7.56
C GLY A 15 4.96 -10.02 8.34
N VAL A 16 3.69 -10.01 8.74
CA VAL A 16 2.99 -8.90 9.43
C VAL A 16 3.81 -8.22 10.54
N GLY A 17 4.74 -8.94 11.19
CA GLY A 17 5.66 -8.39 12.21
C GLY A 17 6.78 -7.46 11.70
N ALA A 18 7.20 -7.57 10.45
CA ALA A 18 8.31 -6.78 9.90
C ALA A 18 7.90 -5.36 9.45
N LEU A 19 6.61 -5.01 9.59
CA LEU A 19 6.19 -3.61 9.59
C LEU A 19 6.86 -2.85 10.76
N ASN A 20 7.03 -3.46 11.93
CA ASN A 20 7.58 -2.75 13.10
C ASN A 20 9.06 -2.34 12.99
N GLU A 21 9.83 -2.89 12.03
CA GLU A 21 11.26 -2.61 11.86
C GLU A 21 11.58 -1.55 10.79
N LEU A 22 10.56 -1.04 10.08
CA LEU A 22 10.74 0.02 9.09
C LEU A 22 11.02 1.34 9.81
N LYS A 23 12.28 1.82 9.78
CA LYS A 23 12.63 3.21 10.15
C LYS A 23 12.23 4.13 8.99
N PRO A 24 11.11 4.85 9.05
CA PRO A 24 10.61 5.56 7.89
C PRO A 24 11.44 6.84 7.66
N GLN A 25 11.88 7.08 6.43
CA GLN A 25 12.19 8.45 6.00
C GLN A 25 10.92 9.30 5.82
N ASN A 26 9.74 8.66 5.75
CA ASN A 26 8.44 9.29 5.62
C ASN A 26 7.49 8.73 6.69
N ASP A 27 7.71 9.15 7.93
CA ASP A 27 6.97 8.69 9.11
C ASP A 27 5.46 8.86 8.94
N ASN A 28 5.01 9.98 8.39
CA ASN A 28 3.60 10.32 8.37
C ASN A 28 2.77 9.38 7.48
N PHE A 29 3.27 9.03 6.28
CA PHE A 29 2.57 8.12 5.37
C PHE A 29 2.46 6.70 5.97
N VAL A 30 3.58 6.18 6.49
CA VAL A 30 3.63 4.84 7.07
C VAL A 30 2.74 4.73 8.31
N ILE A 31 2.79 5.72 9.21
CA ILE A 31 1.93 5.78 10.40
C ILE A 31 0.46 5.82 10.01
N LYS A 32 0.11 6.64 9.02
CA LYS A 32 -1.28 6.83 8.61
C LYS A 32 -1.86 5.58 7.95
N VAL A 33 -1.10 4.93 7.06
CA VAL A 33 -1.50 3.66 6.44
C VAL A 33 -1.70 2.58 7.50
N ARG A 34 -0.80 2.46 8.49
CA ARG A 34 -0.97 1.50 9.60
C ARG A 34 -2.20 1.80 10.45
N SER A 35 -2.38 3.07 10.83
CA SER A 35 -3.55 3.47 11.62
C SER A 35 -4.87 3.16 10.90
N LEU A 36 -4.91 3.28 9.57
CA LEU A 36 -6.07 2.90 8.76
C LEU A 36 -6.28 1.38 8.71
N ILE A 37 -5.21 0.59 8.67
CA ILE A 37 -5.30 -0.88 8.74
C ILE A 37 -5.87 -1.31 10.09
N ASP A 38 -5.33 -0.77 11.18
CA ASP A 38 -5.73 -1.11 12.55
C ASP A 38 -7.19 -0.71 12.82
N ALA A 39 -7.64 0.42 12.27
CA ALA A 39 -9.02 0.89 12.41
C ALA A 39 -10.03 0.09 11.56
N ASN A 40 -9.58 -0.70 10.58
CA ASN A 40 -10.44 -1.42 9.64
C ASN A 40 -10.02 -2.90 9.55
N PRO A 41 -10.44 -3.76 10.50
CA PRO A 41 -10.04 -5.17 10.55
C PRO A 41 -10.41 -5.96 9.28
N GLU A 42 -11.40 -5.49 8.52
CA GLU A 42 -11.79 -6.06 7.24
C GLU A 42 -10.76 -5.83 6.11
N VAL A 43 -9.90 -4.82 6.26
CA VAL A 43 -8.72 -4.62 5.39
C VAL A 43 -7.66 -5.67 5.70
N MET A 44 -7.40 -5.93 6.98
CA MET A 44 -6.48 -6.99 7.41
C MET A 44 -6.95 -8.39 7.00
N ALA A 45 -8.26 -8.64 7.07
CA ALA A 45 -8.86 -9.92 6.66
C ALA A 45 -8.72 -10.18 5.15
N ASN A 46 -8.47 -9.15 4.34
CA ASN A 46 -8.33 -9.27 2.90
C ASN A 46 -6.86 -9.37 2.48
N GLN A 47 -6.42 -10.59 2.17
CA GLN A 47 -5.04 -10.86 1.76
C GLN A 47 -4.58 -10.11 0.51
N THR A 48 -5.50 -9.78 -0.42
CA THR A 48 -5.12 -9.05 -1.63
C THR A 48 -4.81 -7.59 -1.29
N ILE A 49 -5.65 -6.96 -0.47
CA ILE A 49 -5.44 -5.59 -0.02
C ILE A 49 -4.20 -5.49 0.87
N MET A 50 -4.01 -6.43 1.80
CA MET A 50 -2.80 -6.47 2.64
C MET A 50 -1.51 -6.55 1.81
N LYS A 51 -1.48 -7.34 0.73
CA LYS A 51 -0.31 -7.40 -0.16
C LYS A 51 0.00 -6.06 -0.82
N PHE A 52 -1.02 -5.31 -1.24
CA PHE A 52 -0.81 -3.98 -1.81
C PHE A 52 -0.24 -3.02 -0.77
N LEU A 53 -0.74 -3.07 0.46
CA LEU A 53 -0.29 -2.26 1.57
C LEU A 53 1.16 -2.58 1.97
N GLU A 54 1.50 -3.84 2.14
CA GLU A 54 2.87 -4.28 2.43
C GLU A 54 3.84 -3.83 1.34
N LEU A 55 3.46 -3.96 0.06
CA LEU A 55 4.28 -3.51 -1.06
C LEU A 55 4.47 -1.98 -1.04
N ALA A 56 3.42 -1.21 -0.77
CA ALA A 56 3.50 0.24 -0.68
C ALA A 56 4.41 0.69 0.48
N LEU A 57 4.24 0.10 1.66
CA LEU A 57 5.07 0.37 2.83
C LEU A 57 6.54 0.00 2.60
N PHE A 58 6.79 -1.12 1.93
CA PHE A 58 8.13 -1.53 1.53
C PHE A 58 8.78 -0.52 0.59
N ARG A 59 8.08 -0.10 -0.48
CA ARG A 59 8.59 0.89 -1.44
C ARG A 59 8.88 2.24 -0.78
N ALA A 60 7.97 2.72 0.07
CA ALA A 60 8.18 3.95 0.84
C ALA A 60 9.42 3.86 1.76
N ASN A 61 9.68 2.68 2.35
CA ASN A 61 10.84 2.46 3.21
C ASN A 61 12.16 2.32 2.42
N GLU A 62 12.11 1.86 1.17
CA GLU A 62 13.28 1.85 0.27
C GLU A 62 13.62 3.26 -0.26
N GLY A 63 12.88 4.29 0.15
CA GLY A 63 13.12 5.69 -0.21
C GLY A 63 12.43 6.13 -1.51
N GLU A 64 11.48 5.34 -2.03
CA GLU A 64 10.68 5.78 -3.17
C GLU A 64 9.80 7.00 -2.81
N PRO A 65 9.57 7.92 -3.77
CA PRO A 65 8.71 9.08 -3.54
C PRO A 65 7.30 8.68 -3.09
N VAL A 66 6.84 9.24 -1.97
CA VAL A 66 5.53 8.89 -1.37
C VAL A 66 4.39 9.14 -2.34
N ASN A 67 4.46 10.17 -3.17
CA ASN A 67 3.46 10.45 -4.20
C ASN A 67 3.37 9.32 -5.24
N GLU A 68 4.49 8.76 -5.69
CA GLU A 68 4.50 7.62 -6.62
C GLU A 68 4.01 6.34 -5.97
N VAL A 69 4.41 6.11 -4.71
CA VAL A 69 3.96 4.97 -3.91
C VAL A 69 2.45 5.04 -3.66
N ALA A 70 1.95 6.20 -3.23
CA ALA A 70 0.53 6.42 -2.96
C ALA A 70 -0.31 6.30 -4.23
N LYS A 71 0.19 6.81 -5.36
CA LYS A 71 -0.48 6.67 -6.66
C LYS A 71 -0.57 5.21 -7.09
N THR A 72 0.53 4.47 -6.99
CA THR A 72 0.53 3.04 -7.34
C THR A 72 -0.44 2.27 -6.45
N LEU A 73 -0.47 2.59 -5.15
CA LEU A 73 -1.39 1.94 -4.23
C LEU A 73 -2.86 2.27 -4.56
N ASP A 74 -3.18 3.52 -4.89
CA ASP A 74 -4.54 3.90 -5.30
C ASP A 74 -4.98 3.22 -6.59
N ASP A 75 -4.06 3.07 -7.57
CA ASP A 75 -4.31 2.34 -8.82
C ASP A 75 -4.62 0.85 -8.56
N GLU A 76 -3.86 0.19 -7.69
CA GLU A 76 -4.07 -1.22 -7.31
C GLU A 76 -5.39 -1.43 -6.56
N LEU A 77 -5.73 -0.53 -5.63
CA LEU A 77 -7.01 -0.56 -4.90
C LEU A 77 -8.19 -0.31 -5.84
N SER A 78 -8.04 0.61 -6.79
CA SER A 78 -9.02 0.87 -7.85
C SER A 78 -9.21 -0.36 -8.76
N GLY A 79 -8.12 -1.03 -9.13
CA GLY A 79 -8.16 -2.28 -9.88
C GLY A 79 -8.87 -3.40 -9.10
N TYR A 80 -8.65 -3.49 -7.80
CA TYR A 80 -9.35 -4.42 -6.91
C TYR A 80 -10.85 -4.11 -6.82
N LEU A 81 -11.22 -2.83 -6.72
CA LEU A 81 -12.61 -2.39 -6.72
C LEU A 81 -13.35 -2.81 -7.98
N VAL A 82 -12.76 -2.55 -9.15
CA VAL A 82 -13.34 -2.92 -10.45
C VAL A 82 -13.58 -4.42 -10.53
N LYS A 83 -12.60 -5.24 -10.12
CA LYS A 83 -12.69 -6.70 -10.13
C LYS A 83 -13.76 -7.26 -9.17
N ASN A 84 -14.08 -6.52 -8.11
CA ASN A 84 -15.09 -6.91 -7.13
C ASN A 84 -16.43 -6.17 -7.30
N GLY A 85 -16.68 -5.59 -8.48
CA GLY A 85 -17.95 -4.90 -8.77
C GLY A 85 -18.20 -3.69 -7.86
N PHE A 86 -17.14 -2.95 -7.54
CA PHE A 86 -17.13 -1.77 -6.66
C PHE A 86 -17.57 -2.04 -5.20
N LYS A 87 -17.63 -3.32 -4.79
CA LYS A 87 -17.86 -3.70 -3.41
C LYS A 87 -16.53 -3.70 -2.63
N ALA A 88 -16.14 -2.52 -2.14
CA ALA A 88 -15.05 -2.40 -1.17
C ALA A 88 -15.56 -2.38 0.26
N PRO A 89 -14.75 -2.89 1.20
CA PRO A 89 -14.89 -2.55 2.60
C PRO A 89 -14.68 -1.03 2.83
N LYS A 90 -15.33 -0.48 3.87
CA LYS A 90 -15.25 0.96 4.19
C LYS A 90 -13.80 1.42 4.40
N GLY A 91 -12.97 0.58 5.00
CA GLY A 91 -11.54 0.86 5.16
C GLY A 91 -10.79 1.12 3.86
N VAL A 92 -11.14 0.43 2.76
CA VAL A 92 -10.51 0.68 1.44
C VAL A 92 -10.88 2.04 0.89
N GLN A 93 -12.14 2.45 1.05
CA GLN A 93 -12.56 3.78 0.62
C GLN A 93 -11.90 4.89 1.45
N GLY A 94 -11.73 4.67 2.76
CA GLY A 94 -11.00 5.56 3.64
C GLY A 94 -9.54 5.68 3.24
N LEU A 95 -8.90 4.54 2.93
CA LEU A 95 -7.53 4.49 2.44
C LEU A 95 -7.36 5.26 1.14
N GLN A 96 -8.21 5.07 0.14
CA GLN A 96 -8.13 5.82 -1.12
C GLN A 96 -8.27 7.33 -0.93
N ARG A 97 -9.15 7.80 -0.02
CA ARG A 97 -9.25 9.23 0.29
C ARG A 97 -7.98 9.78 0.91
N GLU A 98 -7.34 9.00 1.77
CA GLU A 98 -6.08 9.40 2.38
C GLU A 98 -4.95 9.44 1.34
N LEU A 99 -4.87 8.45 0.45
CA LEU A 99 -3.88 8.40 -0.62
C LEU A 99 -3.94 9.62 -1.54
N LYS A 100 -5.15 10.16 -1.80
CA LYS A 100 -5.32 11.38 -2.59
C LYS A 100 -4.52 12.55 -2.06
N GLN A 101 -4.39 12.69 -0.74
CA GLN A 101 -3.61 13.78 -0.13
C GLN A 101 -2.12 13.71 -0.45
N TYR A 102 -1.62 12.53 -0.79
CA TYR A 102 -0.22 12.30 -1.16
C TYR A 102 -0.01 12.30 -2.68
N THR A 103 -1.06 12.09 -3.47
CA THR A 103 -0.98 12.10 -4.94
C THR A 103 -1.33 13.45 -5.55
N GLU A 104 -2.19 14.24 -4.89
CA GLU A 104 -2.46 15.64 -5.25
C GLU A 104 -1.32 16.52 -4.71
N VAL A 105 -0.16 16.42 -5.35
CA VAL A 105 0.90 17.39 -5.16
C VAL A 105 0.53 18.63 -5.98
N LEU A 106 0.19 19.72 -5.28
CA LEU A 106 0.15 21.09 -5.80
C LEU A 106 1.53 21.53 -6.31
#